data_AF-A0A8H7LLY7-F1
#
_entry.id   AF-A0A8H7LLY7-F1
#
_cell.length_a   1.000
_cell.length_b   1.000
_cell.length_c   1.000
_cell.angle_alpha   90.00
_cell.angle_beta   90.00
_cell.angle_gamma   90.00
#
_symmetry.space_group_name_H-M   'P 1'
#
loop_
_entity.id
_entity.type
_entity.pdbx_description
1 polymer ?
#
loop_
_entity_poly.entity_id
_entity_poly.type
_entity_poly.pdbx_seq_one_letter_code
_entity_poly.pdbx_strand_id
1 'polypeptide(L)'
;MIRHTRRTSSRSQKTGIPKIIRRVWHLITTYGPAIVAVAFILSAMPSIILVTIAHHYKIERTVKVSIMHIFIACLLELMALSSFIVCISRDPGPIQQLGSGDAERAALDAPPRSNENDEELSLAEALAGPSIKDAESSEDDSDIEVDDQGEKRWCRKCWAPKVLDSTPFHALYLALGGAIFTICMGSFAGFHVYLVTTGQTTIEQLSPYMLLRYLPPPRTVDARKSNDSDRSFESDVDLQSMLNTGPEEIQLNTSSSLVSPAGLETLPLYPPPGHSMPVASRQNSFQLAEHTMTREQRRIVRSAAGKIRIYDLGWKRNWVELYAARPERYFLDWLEIFWWGGRGTSGNGRSFPRNPKAGHMLERLREHLDGTS
;
A
#
# COMPACT_ATOMS: atom_id res chain seq x y z
N MET A 1 -25.95 73.56 -23.55
CA MET A 1 -27.00 72.55 -23.74
C MET A 1 -26.33 71.22 -24.11
N ILE A 2 -25.96 70.40 -23.11
CA ILE A 2 -25.17 69.17 -23.31
C ILE A 2 -26.03 67.99 -22.84
N ARG A 3 -26.51 67.18 -23.80
CA ARG A 3 -27.28 65.95 -23.54
C ARG A 3 -26.30 64.82 -23.19
N HIS A 4 -26.26 64.43 -21.92
CA HIS A 4 -25.61 63.19 -21.50
C HIS A 4 -26.45 61.99 -21.94
N THR A 5 -26.00 61.30 -22.97
CA THR A 5 -26.49 59.96 -23.38
C THR A 5 -26.18 58.94 -22.28
N ARG A 6 -27.24 58.51 -21.59
CA ARG A 6 -27.20 57.47 -20.55
C ARG A 6 -26.94 56.12 -21.22
N ARG A 7 -25.71 55.62 -21.13
CA ARG A 7 -25.33 54.27 -21.55
C ARG A 7 -26.12 53.25 -20.69
N THR A 8 -27.01 52.52 -21.33
CA THR A 8 -27.75 51.41 -20.72
C THR A 8 -26.76 50.28 -20.40
N SER A 9 -26.43 50.16 -19.13
CA SER A 9 -25.63 49.07 -18.56
C SER A 9 -26.25 47.73 -18.95
N SER A 10 -25.50 46.94 -19.73
CA SER A 10 -25.85 45.58 -20.10
C SER A 10 -26.00 44.74 -18.83
N ARG A 11 -27.25 44.38 -18.54
CA ARG A 11 -27.65 43.53 -17.42
C ARG A 11 -26.97 42.17 -17.59
N SER A 12 -25.81 42.01 -16.96
CA SER A 12 -25.05 40.76 -16.91
C SER A 12 -25.98 39.67 -16.40
N GLN A 13 -26.34 38.76 -17.30
CA GLN A 13 -27.22 37.64 -17.06
C GLN A 13 -26.44 36.64 -16.18
N LYS A 14 -26.45 36.88 -14.86
CA LYS A 14 -25.91 35.94 -13.88
C LYS A 14 -26.70 34.64 -14.01
N THR A 15 -26.09 33.66 -14.67
CA THR A 15 -26.56 32.28 -14.71
C THR A 15 -26.65 31.79 -13.27
N GLY A 16 -27.87 31.74 -12.75
CA GLY A 16 -28.14 31.28 -11.40
C GLY A 16 -27.79 29.80 -11.31
N ILE A 17 -26.60 29.49 -10.80
CA ILE A 17 -26.24 28.11 -10.46
C ILE A 17 -27.34 27.58 -9.52
N PRO A 18 -28.02 26.48 -9.86
CA PRO A 18 -29.14 25.97 -9.07
C PRO A 18 -28.67 25.67 -7.65
N LYS A 19 -29.48 26.06 -6.66
CA LYS A 19 -29.18 25.94 -5.21
C LYS A 19 -28.73 24.53 -4.81
N ILE A 20 -29.19 23.50 -5.53
CA ILE A 20 -28.84 22.10 -5.35
C ILE A 20 -27.34 21.86 -5.59
N ILE A 21 -26.76 22.42 -6.65
CA ILE A 21 -25.33 22.24 -6.98
C ILE A 21 -24.45 22.80 -5.87
N ARG A 22 -24.83 23.92 -5.26
CA ARG A 22 -24.07 24.53 -4.16
C ARG A 22 -24.08 23.64 -2.90
N ARG A 23 -25.20 22.99 -2.60
CA ARG A 23 -25.30 22.05 -1.46
C ARG A 23 -24.48 20.79 -1.70
N VAL A 24 -24.57 20.22 -2.90
CA VAL A 24 -23.78 19.04 -3.29
C VAL A 24 -22.29 19.35 -3.27
N TRP A 25 -21.88 20.50 -3.83
CA TRP A 25 -20.49 20.95 -3.78
C TRP A 25 -19.98 21.07 -2.35
N HIS A 26 -20.74 21.72 -1.46
CA HIS A 26 -20.36 21.85 -0.06
C HIS A 26 -20.25 20.48 0.63
N LEU A 27 -21.19 19.56 0.37
CA LEU A 27 -21.14 18.21 0.94
C LEU A 27 -19.87 17.47 0.47
N ILE A 28 -19.56 17.53 -0.83
CA ILE A 28 -18.37 16.90 -1.41
C ILE A 28 -17.09 17.53 -0.87
N THR A 29 -17.00 18.86 -0.77
CA THR A 29 -15.78 19.52 -0.28
C THR A 29 -15.56 19.31 1.21
N THR A 30 -16.62 19.25 2.01
CA THR A 30 -16.52 19.10 3.47
C THR A 30 -16.31 17.64 3.89
N TYR A 31 -17.05 16.70 3.31
CA TYR A 31 -16.99 15.29 3.72
C TYR A 31 -16.19 14.41 2.77
N GLY A 32 -15.88 14.87 1.56
CA GLY A 32 -15.13 14.12 0.57
C GLY A 32 -13.78 13.61 1.08
N PRO A 33 -12.93 14.47 1.68
CA PRO A 33 -11.65 14.02 2.25
C PRO A 33 -11.82 12.93 3.31
N ALA A 34 -12.85 13.03 4.16
CA ALA A 34 -13.13 12.03 5.19
C ALA A 34 -13.60 10.70 4.58
N ILE A 35 -14.50 10.74 3.59
CA ILE A 35 -14.96 9.55 2.87
C ILE A 35 -13.79 8.87 2.15
N VAL A 36 -12.92 9.65 1.51
CA VAL A 36 -11.70 9.13 0.86
C VAL A 36 -10.78 8.48 1.89
N ALA A 37 -10.53 9.11 3.04
CA ALA A 37 -9.70 8.54 4.10
C ALA A 37 -10.27 7.22 4.64
N VAL A 38 -11.59 7.15 4.90
CA VAL A 38 -12.26 5.90 5.32
C VAL A 38 -12.13 4.82 4.25
N ALA A 39 -12.35 5.16 2.97
CA ALA A 39 -12.20 4.23 1.87
C ALA A 39 -10.76 3.70 1.76
N PHE A 40 -9.74 4.55 1.97
CA PHE A 40 -8.34 4.13 2.01
C PHE A 40 -8.05 3.19 3.18
N ILE A 41 -8.54 3.48 4.39
CA ILE A 41 -8.38 2.60 5.55
C ILE A 41 -9.02 1.23 5.25
N LEU A 42 -10.29 1.22 4.79
CA LEU A 42 -11.03 -0.01 4.48
C LEU A 42 -10.46 -0.79 3.29
N SER A 43 -9.79 -0.13 2.35
CA SER A 43 -9.19 -0.79 1.19
C SER A 43 -8.06 -1.75 1.55
N ALA A 44 -7.49 -1.62 2.76
CA ALA A 44 -6.45 -2.53 3.23
C ALA A 44 -7.00 -3.92 3.62
N MET A 45 -8.25 -4.02 4.13
CA MET A 45 -8.82 -5.30 4.61
C MET A 45 -8.76 -6.43 3.59
N PRO A 46 -9.29 -6.28 2.36
CA PRO A 46 -9.41 -7.40 1.45
C PRO A 46 -8.04 -7.97 1.10
N SER A 47 -7.03 -7.12 0.94
CA SER A 47 -5.66 -7.53 0.65
C SER A 47 -5.04 -8.32 1.80
N ILE A 48 -5.17 -7.84 3.05
CA ILE A 48 -4.57 -8.49 4.22
C ILE A 48 -5.22 -9.86 4.45
N ILE A 49 -6.55 -9.94 4.34
CA ILE A 49 -7.32 -11.19 4.49
C ILE A 49 -6.91 -12.19 3.40
N LEU A 50 -6.86 -11.77 2.13
CA LEU A 50 -6.49 -12.67 1.02
C LEU A 50 -5.05 -13.18 1.17
N VAL A 51 -4.10 -12.32 1.56
CA VAL A 51 -2.71 -12.71 1.77
C VAL A 51 -2.56 -13.66 2.96
N THR A 52 -3.21 -13.38 4.10
CA THR A 52 -3.14 -14.27 5.27
C THR A 52 -3.79 -15.63 4.99
N ILE A 53 -4.93 -15.66 4.31
CA ILE A 53 -5.57 -16.90 3.88
C ILE A 53 -4.64 -17.64 2.91
N ALA A 54 -4.13 -17.00 1.85
CA ALA A 54 -3.28 -17.64 0.87
C ALA A 54 -1.98 -18.20 1.49
N HIS A 55 -1.37 -17.46 2.42
CA HIS A 55 -0.14 -17.87 3.10
C HIS A 55 -0.40 -19.05 4.05
N HIS A 56 -1.27 -18.90 5.05
CA HIS A 56 -1.43 -19.91 6.10
C HIS A 56 -2.21 -21.14 5.63
N TYR A 57 -3.17 -20.97 4.72
CA TYR A 57 -3.93 -22.11 4.19
C TYR A 57 -3.07 -22.97 3.25
N LYS A 58 -2.21 -22.34 2.43
CA LYS A 58 -1.45 -23.06 1.39
C LYS A 58 -0.09 -23.56 1.84
N ILE A 59 0.59 -22.86 2.75
CA ILE A 59 1.97 -23.17 3.14
C ILE A 59 2.02 -23.93 4.47
N GLU A 60 1.37 -23.40 5.52
CA GLU A 60 1.57 -23.91 6.88
C GLU A 60 0.48 -24.88 7.36
N ARG A 61 -0.70 -24.92 6.71
CA ARG A 61 -1.90 -25.71 7.10
C ARG A 61 -2.38 -25.45 8.54
N THR A 62 -1.95 -24.38 9.19
CA THR A 62 -2.29 -24.04 10.59
C THR A 62 -3.40 -23.00 10.66
N VAL A 63 -4.65 -23.47 10.67
CA VAL A 63 -5.86 -22.60 10.72
C VAL A 63 -5.85 -21.63 11.91
N LYS A 64 -5.33 -22.07 13.07
CA LYS A 64 -5.28 -21.26 14.30
C LYS A 64 -4.45 -19.98 14.14
N VAL A 65 -3.31 -20.08 13.45
CA VAL A 65 -2.40 -18.94 13.22
C VAL A 65 -3.03 -17.96 12.23
N SER A 66 -3.73 -18.47 11.20
CA SER A 66 -4.48 -17.62 10.27
C SER A 66 -5.57 -16.82 10.97
N ILE A 67 -6.35 -17.46 11.86
CA ILE A 67 -7.42 -16.79 12.61
C ILE A 67 -6.83 -15.70 13.52
N MET A 68 -5.73 -15.98 14.22
CA MET A 68 -5.04 -15.01 15.06
C MET A 68 -4.58 -13.78 14.25
N HIS A 69 -3.96 -13.96 13.09
CA HIS A 69 -3.49 -12.85 12.26
C HIS A 69 -4.65 -12.02 11.69
N ILE A 70 -5.71 -12.66 11.22
CA ILE A 70 -6.92 -11.96 10.74
C ILE A 70 -7.54 -11.16 11.88
N PHE A 71 -7.63 -11.75 13.08
CA PHE A 71 -8.16 -11.06 14.26
C PHE A 71 -7.33 -9.84 14.64
N ILE A 72 -5.99 -9.96 14.68
CA ILE A 72 -5.08 -8.84 14.95
C ILE A 72 -5.22 -7.75 13.89
N ALA A 73 -5.28 -8.10 12.60
CA ALA A 73 -5.46 -7.15 11.52
C ALA A 73 -6.79 -6.37 11.65
N CYS A 74 -7.90 -7.08 11.92
CA CYS A 74 -9.20 -6.47 12.17
C CYS A 74 -9.18 -5.52 13.38
N LEU A 75 -8.48 -5.88 14.46
CA LEU A 75 -8.33 -5.01 15.64
C LEU A 75 -7.52 -3.74 15.35
N LEU A 76 -6.41 -3.87 14.61
CA LEU A 76 -5.59 -2.71 14.22
C LEU A 76 -6.38 -1.74 13.33
N GLU A 77 -7.22 -2.27 12.46
CA GLU A 77 -8.05 -1.46 11.59
C GLU A 77 -9.21 -0.81 12.34
N LEU A 78 -9.85 -1.53 13.27
CA LEU A 78 -10.83 -0.96 14.18
C LEU A 78 -10.22 0.17 15.04
N MET A 79 -8.97 0.01 15.48
CA MET A 79 -8.20 1.05 16.18
C MET A 79 -7.93 2.26 15.29
N ALA A 80 -7.57 2.04 14.02
CA ALA A 80 -7.36 3.13 13.06
C ALA A 80 -8.67 3.89 12.76
N LEU A 81 -9.78 3.18 12.52
CA LEU A 81 -11.10 3.77 12.29
C LEU A 81 -11.61 4.51 13.52
N SER A 82 -11.48 3.93 14.72
CA SER A 82 -11.92 4.58 15.96
C SER A 82 -11.09 5.83 16.26
N SER A 83 -9.76 5.79 16.06
CA SER A 83 -8.90 6.97 16.14
C SER A 83 -9.34 8.05 15.15
N PHE A 84 -9.61 7.68 13.90
CA PHE A 84 -10.08 8.61 12.88
C PHE A 84 -11.45 9.23 13.19
N ILE A 85 -12.40 8.44 13.68
CA ILE A 85 -13.71 8.91 14.14
C ILE A 85 -13.55 9.89 15.31
N VAL A 86 -12.65 9.62 16.26
CA VAL A 86 -12.34 10.56 17.35
C VAL A 86 -11.75 11.85 16.80
N CYS A 87 -10.87 11.80 15.79
CA CYS A 87 -10.34 12.99 15.13
C CYS A 87 -11.44 13.83 14.45
N ILE A 88 -12.39 13.21 13.77
CA ILE A 88 -13.50 13.94 13.12
C ILE A 88 -14.49 14.47 14.14
N SER A 89 -14.89 13.66 15.11
CA SER A 89 -15.94 14.02 16.09
C SER A 89 -15.48 15.08 17.09
N ARG A 90 -14.16 15.21 17.31
CA ARG A 90 -13.57 16.26 18.15
C ARG A 90 -13.16 17.50 17.38
N ASP A 91 -13.35 17.55 16.07
CA ASP A 91 -13.09 18.76 15.29
C ASP A 91 -14.17 19.81 15.65
N PRO A 92 -13.82 20.92 16.33
CA PRO A 92 -14.78 21.98 16.58
C PRO A 92 -15.12 22.57 15.21
N GLY A 93 -16.32 22.25 14.70
CA GLY A 93 -16.75 22.64 13.37
C GLY A 93 -16.55 24.13 13.08
N PRO A 94 -16.59 24.53 11.79
CA PRO A 94 -16.32 25.89 11.39
C PRO A 94 -17.17 26.88 12.18
N ILE A 95 -16.48 27.82 12.86
CA ILE A 95 -17.11 28.87 13.66
C ILE A 95 -18.09 29.60 12.77
N GLN A 96 -19.38 29.44 13.03
CA GLN A 96 -20.39 30.26 12.36
C GLN A 96 -20.07 31.70 12.71
N GLN A 97 -19.62 32.48 11.72
CA GLN A 97 -19.45 33.91 11.90
C GLN A 97 -20.83 34.47 12.20
N LEU A 98 -21.11 34.64 13.49
CA LEU A 98 -22.32 35.26 13.99
C LEU A 98 -22.44 36.60 13.27
N GLY A 99 -23.56 36.78 12.59
CA GLY A 99 -23.74 37.76 11.52
C GLY A 99 -23.18 39.13 11.85
N SER A 100 -22.29 39.59 10.97
CA SER A 100 -22.05 41.01 10.75
C SER A 100 -23.39 41.73 10.54
N GLY A 101 -23.79 42.56 11.51
CA GLY A 101 -24.50 43.82 11.26
C GLY A 101 -26.02 43.88 11.45
N ASP A 102 -26.78 42.80 11.22
CA ASP A 102 -28.24 42.98 11.04
C ASP A 102 -29.12 42.56 12.24
N ALA A 103 -28.61 41.74 13.17
CA ALA A 103 -29.38 41.32 14.35
C ALA A 103 -29.43 42.40 15.46
N GLU A 104 -28.44 43.30 15.52
CA GLU A 104 -28.39 44.39 16.50
C GLU A 104 -29.42 45.49 16.22
N ARG A 105 -29.85 45.65 14.96
CA ARG A 105 -30.92 46.59 14.59
C ARG A 105 -32.33 46.10 14.92
N ALA A 106 -32.57 44.79 15.02
CA ALA A 106 -33.89 44.27 15.37
C ALA A 106 -34.16 44.31 16.89
N ALA A 107 -33.13 44.40 17.73
CA ALA A 107 -33.27 44.47 19.18
C ALA A 107 -33.62 45.89 19.70
N LEU A 108 -33.39 46.93 18.90
CA LEU A 108 -33.66 48.33 19.28
C LEU A 108 -35.12 48.77 19.09
N ASP A 109 -35.94 48.01 18.36
CA ASP A 109 -37.35 48.35 18.09
C ASP A 109 -38.36 47.47 18.84
N ALA A 110 -37.93 46.65 19.80
CA ALA A 110 -38.84 45.83 20.60
C ALA A 110 -39.56 46.70 21.66
N PRO A 111 -40.91 46.77 21.67
CA PRO A 111 -41.65 47.58 22.63
C PRO A 111 -41.48 47.07 24.07
N PRO A 112 -41.45 47.97 25.07
CA PRO A 112 -41.31 47.59 26.48
C PRO A 112 -42.53 46.76 26.90
N ARG A 113 -42.28 45.51 27.31
CA ARG A 113 -43.31 44.65 27.92
C ARG A 113 -43.51 45.07 29.37
N SER A 114 -44.73 45.46 29.70
CA SER A 114 -45.19 45.74 31.05
C SER A 114 -45.23 44.44 31.86
N ASN A 115 -44.49 44.44 32.96
CA ASN A 115 -44.51 43.46 34.04
C ASN A 115 -45.92 43.36 34.64
N GLU A 116 -46.47 42.16 34.71
CA GLU A 116 -47.28 41.68 35.83
C GLU A 116 -47.52 40.17 35.69
N ASN A 117 -47.29 39.44 36.78
CA ASN A 117 -47.64 38.05 37.07
C ASN A 117 -46.59 36.96 36.75
N ASP A 118 -45.65 36.82 37.68
CA ASP A 118 -45.52 35.71 38.64
C ASP A 118 -45.68 34.24 38.16
N GLU A 119 -44.59 33.50 38.37
CA GLU A 119 -44.53 32.11 38.85
C GLU A 119 -44.69 30.92 37.88
N GLU A 120 -44.14 31.02 36.68
CA GLU A 120 -43.53 29.83 36.05
C GLU A 120 -42.10 30.17 35.62
N LEU A 121 -41.11 29.68 36.38
CA LEU A 121 -39.70 29.63 35.99
C LEU A 121 -39.59 28.83 34.69
N SER A 122 -39.77 29.52 33.58
CA SER A 122 -39.67 28.97 32.24
C SER A 122 -38.27 28.42 32.07
N LEU A 123 -38.16 27.22 31.49
CA LEU A 123 -36.87 26.60 31.15
C LEU A 123 -35.94 27.57 30.36
N ALA A 124 -36.53 28.56 29.69
CA ALA A 124 -35.82 29.66 29.02
C ALA A 124 -35.10 30.61 29.99
N GLU A 125 -35.65 30.89 31.16
CA GLU A 125 -35.03 31.72 32.20
C GLU A 125 -33.98 30.96 33.01
N ALA A 126 -34.15 29.64 33.18
CA ALA A 126 -33.11 28.78 33.73
C ALA A 126 -31.90 28.61 32.78
N LEU A 127 -32.09 28.77 31.46
CA LEU A 127 -31.02 28.75 30.45
C LEU A 127 -30.45 30.14 30.14
N ALA A 128 -31.20 31.21 30.41
CA ALA A 128 -30.71 32.58 30.36
C ALA A 128 -29.87 32.83 31.61
N GLY A 129 -28.57 32.56 31.52
CA GLY A 129 -27.64 32.78 32.62
C GLY A 129 -27.77 34.17 33.25
N PRO A 130 -27.33 34.32 34.52
CA PRO A 130 -27.67 35.44 35.40
C PRO A 130 -27.49 36.79 34.71
N SER A 131 -28.53 37.62 34.81
CA SER A 131 -28.58 38.99 34.32
C SER A 131 -27.38 39.78 34.86
N ILE A 132 -26.62 40.40 33.96
CA ILE A 132 -25.37 41.14 34.24
C ILE A 132 -25.61 42.38 35.14
N LYS A 133 -26.86 42.75 35.40
CA LYS A 133 -27.20 44.01 36.09
C LYS A 133 -26.95 44.03 37.60
N ASP A 134 -26.69 42.89 38.23
CA ASP A 134 -26.45 42.82 39.68
C ASP A 134 -24.96 42.75 40.06
N ALA A 135 -24.05 42.90 39.09
CA ALA A 135 -22.61 42.71 39.30
C ALA A 135 -21.82 43.98 39.67
N GLU A 136 -22.48 45.14 39.89
CA GLU A 136 -21.78 46.42 40.13
C GLU A 136 -21.92 46.99 41.56
N SER A 137 -22.41 46.24 42.56
CA SER A 137 -22.61 46.82 43.90
C SER A 137 -22.14 46.00 45.11
N SER A 138 -21.00 45.33 45.03
CA SER A 138 -20.34 44.80 46.24
C SER A 138 -18.85 45.10 46.23
N GLU A 139 -18.50 46.34 46.55
CA GLU A 139 -17.20 46.70 47.11
C GLU A 139 -17.20 46.26 48.57
N ASP A 140 -17.00 44.97 48.85
CA ASP A 140 -16.54 44.58 50.19
C ASP A 140 -15.64 43.36 50.15
N ASP A 141 -14.51 43.57 50.80
CA ASP A 141 -13.32 42.76 50.96
C ASP A 141 -13.64 41.49 51.76
N SER A 142 -13.31 40.31 51.24
CA SER A 142 -12.80 39.16 52.02
C SER A 142 -12.66 37.91 51.14
N ASP A 143 -11.40 37.54 50.89
CA ASP A 143 -10.87 36.18 50.94
C ASP A 143 -11.89 35.04 50.86
N ILE A 144 -12.40 34.75 49.66
CA ILE A 144 -13.06 33.49 49.35
C ILE A 144 -12.25 32.74 48.30
N GLU A 145 -11.74 31.63 48.82
CA GLU A 145 -11.15 30.46 48.19
C GLU A 145 -11.18 30.40 46.67
N VAL A 146 -9.99 30.12 46.16
CA VAL A 146 -9.75 29.54 44.85
C VAL A 146 -10.65 28.30 44.71
N ASP A 147 -11.83 28.47 44.09
CA ASP A 147 -12.61 27.37 43.54
C ASP A 147 -11.88 26.80 42.31
N ASP A 148 -10.77 26.14 42.60
CA ASP A 148 -10.20 25.06 41.81
C ASP A 148 -11.24 23.93 41.78
N GLN A 149 -12.20 23.99 40.85
CA GLN A 149 -12.77 22.84 40.11
C GLN A 149 -14.17 23.17 39.58
N GLY A 150 -14.28 23.47 38.28
CA GLY A 150 -15.40 22.91 37.51
C GLY A 150 -16.06 23.80 36.46
N GLU A 151 -16.43 25.05 36.76
CA GLU A 151 -17.61 25.62 36.06
C GLU A 151 -17.40 26.70 34.99
N LYS A 152 -16.16 27.08 34.63
CA LYS A 152 -15.95 28.12 33.58
C LYS A 152 -15.15 27.64 32.37
N ARG A 153 -15.42 26.42 31.89
CA ARG A 153 -14.81 25.89 30.64
C ARG A 153 -15.47 26.38 29.36
N TRP A 154 -16.50 27.23 29.44
CA TRP A 154 -17.20 27.75 28.27
C TRP A 154 -17.13 29.28 28.26
N CYS A 155 -16.64 29.85 27.17
CA CYS A 155 -16.66 31.29 26.95
C CYS A 155 -18.13 31.75 26.84
N ARG A 156 -18.68 32.46 27.84
CA ARG A 156 -20.08 32.93 27.79
C ARG A 156 -20.39 33.81 26.56
N LYS A 157 -19.41 34.56 26.06
CA LYS A 157 -19.57 35.44 24.90
C LYS A 157 -19.66 34.68 23.58
N CYS A 158 -19.14 33.46 23.52
CA CYS A 158 -18.98 32.71 22.27
C CYS A 158 -19.52 31.26 22.35
N TRP A 159 -20.01 30.82 23.51
CA TRP A 159 -20.51 29.47 23.80
C TRP A 159 -19.61 28.35 23.28
N ALA A 160 -18.31 28.63 23.14
CA ALA A 160 -17.33 27.65 22.72
C ALA A 160 -16.68 27.03 23.96
N PRO A 161 -16.44 25.70 23.98
CA PRO A 161 -15.53 25.12 24.95
C PRO A 161 -14.19 25.82 24.81
N LYS A 162 -13.59 26.25 25.93
CA LYS A 162 -12.19 26.69 25.97
C LYS A 162 -11.42 25.54 25.33
N VAL A 163 -10.94 25.75 24.11
CA VAL A 163 -10.03 24.84 23.41
C VAL A 163 -8.98 24.46 24.44
N LEU A 164 -8.88 23.17 24.78
CA LEU A 164 -7.79 22.70 25.60
C LEU A 164 -6.51 23.20 24.92
N ASP A 165 -5.62 23.85 25.67
CA ASP A 165 -4.36 24.39 25.13
C ASP A 165 -3.48 23.31 24.45
N SER A 166 -3.86 22.02 24.52
CA SER A 166 -3.24 20.89 23.83
C SER A 166 -3.67 20.65 22.38
N THR A 167 -4.77 21.24 21.88
CA THR A 167 -5.18 21.10 20.47
C THR A 167 -4.08 21.48 19.46
N PRO A 168 -3.37 22.62 19.60
CA PRO A 168 -2.26 22.93 18.70
C PRO A 168 -1.13 21.89 18.77
N PHE A 169 -0.88 21.30 19.94
CA PHE A 169 0.11 20.22 20.09
C PHE A 169 -0.33 18.94 19.38
N HIS A 170 -1.59 18.52 19.48
CA HIS A 170 -2.09 17.36 18.75
C HIS A 170 -2.03 17.57 17.24
N ALA A 171 -2.42 18.75 16.75
CA ALA A 171 -2.30 19.10 15.34
C ALA A 171 -0.83 19.08 14.88
N LEU A 172 0.10 19.61 15.69
CA LEU A 172 1.53 19.56 15.43
C LEU A 172 2.06 18.11 15.39
N TYR A 173 1.67 17.26 16.33
CA TYR A 173 2.06 15.85 16.35
C TYR A 173 1.51 15.07 15.16
N LEU A 174 0.26 15.30 14.76
CA LEU A 174 -0.34 14.68 13.57
C LEU A 174 0.35 15.15 12.29
N ALA A 175 0.63 16.45 12.17
CA ALA A 175 1.35 17.00 11.03
C ALA A 175 2.78 16.43 10.94
N LEU A 176 3.50 16.39 12.05
CA LEU A 176 4.85 15.84 12.13
C LEU A 176 4.86 14.32 11.84
N GLY A 177 3.95 13.57 12.45
CA GLY A 177 3.81 12.13 12.23
C GLY A 177 3.44 11.80 10.79
N GLY A 178 2.50 12.54 10.20
CA GLY A 178 2.13 12.42 8.79
C GLY A 178 3.28 12.78 7.85
N ALA A 179 4.08 13.81 8.17
CA ALA A 179 5.25 14.18 7.39
C ALA A 179 6.34 13.09 7.44
N ILE A 180 6.67 12.56 8.63
CA ILE A 180 7.65 11.48 8.80
C ILE A 180 7.18 10.24 8.03
N PHE A 181 5.92 9.84 8.21
CA PHE A 181 5.34 8.69 7.50
C PHE A 181 5.39 8.87 5.98
N THR A 182 5.02 10.06 5.47
CA THR A 182 5.05 10.36 4.03
C THR A 182 6.47 10.34 3.48
N ILE A 183 7.47 10.83 4.21
CA ILE A 183 8.87 10.77 3.79
C ILE A 183 9.36 9.32 3.74
N CYS A 184 9.08 8.53 4.79
CA CYS A 184 9.52 7.13 4.86
C CYS A 184 8.82 6.26 3.80
N MET A 185 7.49 6.27 3.76
CA MET A 185 6.72 5.44 2.82
C MET A 185 6.79 5.99 1.39
N GLY A 186 6.83 7.31 1.22
CA GLY A 186 6.95 7.95 -0.10
C GLY A 186 8.30 7.70 -0.76
N SER A 187 9.41 7.73 -0.01
CA SER A 187 10.73 7.37 -0.54
C SER A 187 10.81 5.90 -0.95
N PHE A 188 10.25 5.00 -0.14
CA PHE A 188 10.14 3.58 -0.47
C PHE A 188 9.27 3.35 -1.73
N ALA A 189 8.09 3.97 -1.79
CA ALA A 189 7.20 3.88 -2.96
C ALA A 189 7.88 4.45 -4.22
N GLY A 190 8.56 5.60 -4.11
CA GLY A 190 9.32 6.21 -5.20
C GLY A 190 10.45 5.31 -5.70
N PHE A 191 11.18 4.65 -4.79
CA PHE A 191 12.19 3.66 -5.13
C PHE A 191 11.60 2.47 -5.89
N HIS A 192 10.45 1.95 -5.46
CA HIS A 192 9.76 0.87 -6.17
C HIS A 192 9.23 1.31 -7.54
N VAL A 193 8.68 2.51 -7.66
CA VAL A 193 8.31 3.10 -8.96
C VAL A 193 9.53 3.18 -9.88
N TYR A 194 10.68 3.60 -9.36
CA TYR A 194 11.93 3.60 -10.11
C TYR A 194 12.34 2.18 -10.57
N LEU A 195 12.27 1.18 -9.67
CA LEU A 195 12.56 -0.21 -10.00
C LEU A 195 11.64 -0.75 -11.10
N VAL A 196 10.34 -0.49 -11.02
CA VAL A 196 9.35 -0.88 -12.03
C VAL A 196 9.63 -0.18 -13.36
N THR A 197 9.88 1.13 -13.35
CA THR A 197 10.18 1.87 -14.59
C THR A 197 11.44 1.36 -15.29
N THR A 198 12.44 0.90 -14.53
CA THR A 198 13.71 0.39 -15.05
C THR A 198 13.74 -1.11 -15.25
N GLY A 199 12.67 -1.84 -14.91
CA GLY A 199 12.61 -3.29 -15.01
C GLY A 199 13.68 -3.98 -14.14
N GLN A 200 13.99 -3.41 -12.98
CA GLN A 200 14.94 -3.96 -12.02
C GLN A 200 14.21 -4.51 -10.81
N THR A 201 14.66 -5.64 -10.28
CA THR A 201 14.17 -6.14 -8.99
C THR A 201 15.01 -5.59 -7.84
N THR A 202 14.43 -5.53 -6.63
CA THR A 202 15.17 -5.18 -5.40
C THR A 202 16.36 -6.12 -5.19
N ILE A 203 16.19 -7.41 -5.50
CA ILE A 203 17.24 -8.43 -5.40
C ILE A 203 18.39 -8.13 -6.35
N GLU A 204 18.12 -7.73 -7.60
CA GLU A 204 19.17 -7.35 -8.56
C GLU A 204 19.98 -6.13 -8.10
N GLN A 205 19.34 -5.16 -7.46
CA GLN A 205 20.03 -4.00 -6.91
C GLN A 205 20.88 -4.35 -5.68
N LEU A 206 20.39 -5.22 -4.79
CA LEU A 206 21.11 -5.63 -3.58
C LEU A 206 22.24 -6.63 -3.86
N SER A 207 22.08 -7.47 -4.89
CA SER A 207 22.99 -8.58 -5.19
C SER A 207 23.51 -8.52 -6.62
N PRO A 208 24.53 -7.69 -6.90
CA PRO A 208 25.09 -7.54 -8.26
C PRO A 208 25.63 -8.85 -8.84
N TYR A 209 25.96 -9.83 -8.00
CA TYR A 209 26.47 -11.14 -8.39
C TYR A 209 25.39 -12.11 -8.88
N MET A 210 24.10 -11.77 -8.76
CA MET A 210 23.02 -12.54 -9.43
C MET A 210 23.24 -12.62 -10.94
N LEU A 211 23.94 -11.64 -11.52
CA LEU A 211 24.29 -11.60 -12.93
C LEU A 211 25.13 -12.81 -13.38
N LEU A 212 25.94 -13.38 -12.47
CA LEU A 212 26.80 -14.54 -12.77
C LEU A 212 26.00 -15.78 -13.15
N ARG A 213 24.76 -15.90 -12.67
CA ARG A 213 23.85 -17.02 -13.01
C ARG A 213 23.40 -17.00 -14.47
N TYR A 214 23.53 -15.85 -15.13
CA TYR A 214 23.10 -15.64 -16.52
C TYR A 214 24.27 -15.60 -17.51
N LEU A 215 25.51 -15.78 -17.04
CA LEU A 215 26.66 -15.83 -17.94
C LEU A 215 26.57 -17.07 -18.86
N PRO A 216 26.91 -16.91 -20.15
CA PRO A 216 27.01 -18.05 -21.06
C PRO A 216 28.13 -19.00 -20.60
N PRO A 217 28.05 -20.30 -20.97
CA PRO A 217 29.13 -21.25 -20.69
C PRO A 217 30.45 -20.82 -21.34
N PRO A 218 31.61 -21.14 -20.73
CA PRO A 218 32.90 -20.89 -21.34
C PRO A 218 33.02 -21.59 -22.70
N ARG A 219 33.46 -20.86 -23.72
CA ARG A 219 33.62 -21.38 -25.10
C ARG A 219 34.68 -22.48 -25.24
N THR A 220 35.54 -22.69 -24.23
CA THR A 220 36.70 -23.60 -24.32
C THR A 220 36.35 -25.09 -24.18
N VAL A 221 35.14 -25.43 -23.72
CA VAL A 221 34.75 -26.84 -23.50
C VAL A 221 34.30 -27.52 -24.80
N ASP A 222 33.74 -26.77 -25.75
CA ASP A 222 33.16 -27.36 -26.96
C ASP A 222 34.22 -27.80 -27.98
N ALA A 223 35.42 -27.20 -27.96
CA ALA A 223 36.51 -27.59 -28.85
C ALA A 223 37.15 -28.96 -28.51
N ARG A 224 36.97 -29.46 -27.28
CA ARG A 224 37.61 -30.71 -26.85
C ARG A 224 36.72 -31.95 -27.06
N LYS A 225 35.40 -31.78 -27.18
CA LYS A 225 34.46 -32.89 -27.31
C LYS A 225 34.24 -33.35 -28.76
N SER A 226 34.58 -32.52 -29.76
CA SER A 226 34.48 -32.91 -31.17
C SER A 226 35.58 -33.87 -31.65
N ASN A 227 36.66 -34.06 -30.88
CA ASN A 227 37.78 -34.92 -31.29
C ASN A 227 37.79 -36.32 -30.64
N ASP A 228 36.86 -36.61 -29.73
CA ASP A 228 36.82 -37.90 -29.01
C ASP A 228 35.61 -38.77 -29.39
N SER A 229 34.86 -38.35 -30.42
CA SER A 229 33.69 -39.10 -30.93
C SER A 229 34.07 -40.26 -31.87
N ASP A 230 35.36 -40.42 -32.21
CA ASP A 230 35.86 -41.54 -33.01
C ASP A 230 36.49 -42.68 -32.17
N ARG A 231 36.45 -42.59 -30.84
CA ARG A 231 36.78 -43.72 -29.96
C ARG A 231 35.50 -44.34 -29.39
N SER A 232 34.84 -45.10 -30.26
CA SER A 232 33.93 -46.18 -29.88
C SER A 232 34.65 -47.15 -28.95
N PHE A 233 34.46 -46.99 -27.64
CA PHE A 233 34.82 -48.02 -26.66
C PHE A 233 33.58 -48.88 -26.42
N GLU A 234 33.53 -49.99 -27.16
CA GLU A 234 32.84 -51.20 -26.77
C GLU A 234 33.21 -51.53 -25.31
N SER A 235 32.26 -51.34 -24.39
CA SER A 235 32.29 -52.05 -23.11
C SER A 235 30.87 -52.14 -22.57
N ASP A 236 30.11 -53.07 -23.15
CA ASP A 236 29.06 -53.78 -22.44
C ASP A 236 29.68 -54.43 -21.20
N VAL A 237 29.50 -53.80 -20.04
CA VAL A 237 29.76 -54.44 -18.74
C VAL A 237 28.59 -54.16 -17.82
N ASP A 238 27.54 -54.94 -18.01
CA ASP A 238 26.92 -55.81 -17.01
C ASP A 238 26.72 -55.26 -15.58
N LEU A 239 26.21 -54.03 -15.45
CA LEU A 239 25.81 -53.50 -14.13
C LEU A 239 24.48 -54.08 -13.60
N GLN A 240 23.77 -54.86 -14.41
CA GLN A 240 22.44 -55.40 -14.07
C GLN A 240 22.50 -56.79 -13.40
N SER A 241 23.67 -57.43 -13.35
CA SER A 241 23.87 -58.75 -12.73
C SER A 241 24.26 -58.71 -11.24
N MET A 242 24.60 -57.55 -10.68
CA MET A 242 25.05 -57.44 -9.27
C MET A 242 23.95 -57.13 -8.24
N LEU A 243 22.69 -56.97 -8.64
CA LEU A 243 21.60 -56.54 -7.73
C LEU A 243 20.55 -57.61 -7.40
N ASN A 244 20.74 -58.86 -7.82
CA ASN A 244 19.84 -59.97 -7.52
C ASN A 244 20.54 -61.13 -6.80
N THR A 245 20.86 -60.98 -5.52
CA THR A 245 21.00 -62.14 -4.60
C THR A 245 20.79 -61.71 -3.15
N GLY A 246 19.68 -62.14 -2.54
CA GLY A 246 19.47 -62.12 -1.08
C GLY A 246 18.04 -62.54 -0.70
N PRO A 247 17.84 -63.38 0.34
CA PRO A 247 16.80 -64.41 0.36
C PRO A 247 15.53 -64.06 1.18
N GLU A 248 14.45 -64.80 0.86
CA GLU A 248 13.48 -65.45 1.76
C GLU A 248 13.68 -65.22 3.28
N GLU A 249 12.68 -65.07 4.17
CA GLU A 249 11.23 -65.21 4.20
C GLU A 249 10.86 -64.79 5.65
N ILE A 250 9.85 -63.95 5.92
CA ILE A 250 9.02 -64.09 7.13
C ILE A 250 7.59 -63.65 6.77
N GLN A 251 6.71 -64.64 6.72
CA GLN A 251 5.27 -64.50 6.68
C GLN A 251 4.75 -63.91 8.01
N LEU A 252 3.84 -62.94 7.94
CA LEU A 252 2.78 -62.86 8.93
C LEU A 252 1.51 -62.25 8.33
N ASN A 253 0.49 -63.11 8.28
CA ASN A 253 -0.87 -62.84 7.86
C ASN A 253 -1.51 -61.77 8.75
N THR A 254 -2.19 -60.80 8.15
CA THR A 254 -3.46 -60.27 8.70
C THR A 254 -4.32 -59.77 7.55
N SER A 255 -5.26 -60.61 7.17
CA SER A 255 -6.41 -60.32 6.34
C SER A 255 -7.29 -59.25 6.97
N SER A 256 -7.72 -58.24 6.20
CA SER A 256 -9.12 -57.81 6.12
C SER A 256 -9.37 -56.72 5.07
N SER A 257 -10.37 -57.01 4.25
CA SER A 257 -11.32 -56.10 3.59
C SER A 257 -10.89 -55.30 2.35
N LEU A 258 -11.08 -55.97 1.20
CA LEU A 258 -11.86 -55.48 0.05
C LEU A 258 -12.63 -54.16 0.25
N VAL A 259 -12.25 -53.12 -0.52
CA VAL A 259 -13.17 -52.15 -1.13
C VAL A 259 -12.62 -51.83 -2.53
N SER A 260 -13.46 -52.02 -3.54
CA SER A 260 -13.17 -51.78 -4.96
C SER A 260 -13.24 -50.30 -5.34
N PRO A 261 -12.65 -49.92 -6.50
CA PRO A 261 -12.14 -48.58 -6.78
C PRO A 261 -13.16 -47.71 -7.52
N ALA A 262 -13.20 -46.42 -7.18
CA ALA A 262 -13.83 -45.40 -8.00
C ALA A 262 -12.90 -44.19 -8.14
N GLY A 263 -12.36 -44.02 -9.34
CA GLY A 263 -11.96 -42.74 -9.91
C GLY A 263 -11.00 -41.87 -9.10
N LEU A 264 -9.75 -42.31 -8.92
CA LEU A 264 -8.67 -41.39 -8.59
C LEU A 264 -7.81 -41.23 -9.85
N GLU A 265 -8.07 -40.15 -10.59
CA GLU A 265 -7.19 -39.66 -11.63
C GLU A 265 -5.78 -39.53 -11.04
N THR A 266 -4.92 -40.43 -11.48
CA THR A 266 -3.49 -40.42 -11.27
C THR A 266 -2.96 -39.19 -12.00
N LEU A 267 -2.84 -38.07 -11.27
CA LEU A 267 -2.15 -36.89 -11.77
C LEU A 267 -0.72 -37.30 -12.14
N PRO A 268 -0.30 -37.11 -13.40
CA PRO A 268 1.04 -37.48 -13.82
C PRO A 268 2.05 -36.60 -13.08
N LEU A 269 2.83 -37.25 -12.22
CA LEU A 269 4.01 -36.68 -11.57
C LEU A 269 5.14 -36.58 -12.61
N TYR A 270 5.03 -35.61 -13.52
CA TYR A 270 6.14 -35.17 -14.39
C TYR A 270 6.11 -33.64 -14.48
N PRO A 271 7.24 -32.94 -14.32
CA PRO A 271 7.32 -31.57 -14.82
C PRO A 271 7.24 -31.60 -16.35
N PRO A 272 6.42 -30.76 -16.98
CA PRO A 272 6.32 -30.73 -18.43
C PRO A 272 7.66 -30.29 -19.06
N PRO A 273 8.05 -30.87 -20.21
CA PRO A 273 9.23 -30.48 -20.96
C PRO A 273 8.97 -29.15 -21.66
N GLY A 274 9.29 -28.05 -20.98
CA GLY A 274 9.11 -26.71 -21.52
C GLY A 274 9.96 -25.74 -20.72
N HIS A 275 11.26 -25.72 -21.02
CA HIS A 275 12.27 -24.84 -20.43
C HIS A 275 12.56 -25.08 -18.95
N SER A 276 13.06 -26.27 -18.63
CA SER A 276 14.07 -26.38 -17.58
C SER A 276 15.18 -25.38 -17.90
N MET A 277 15.64 -24.61 -16.90
CA MET A 277 16.95 -23.97 -17.01
C MET A 277 17.92 -25.06 -17.48
N PRO A 278 18.64 -24.87 -18.61
CA PRO A 278 19.52 -25.91 -19.11
C PRO A 278 20.40 -26.37 -17.96
N VAL A 279 20.45 -27.68 -17.71
CA VAL A 279 21.19 -28.28 -16.59
C VAL A 279 22.64 -27.77 -16.55
N ALA A 280 23.19 -27.39 -17.71
CA ALA A 280 24.47 -26.70 -17.88
C ALA A 280 24.61 -25.38 -17.08
N SER A 281 23.54 -24.60 -16.89
CA SER A 281 23.55 -23.38 -16.07
C SER A 281 23.83 -23.66 -14.60
N ARG A 282 23.35 -24.81 -14.08
CA ARG A 282 23.52 -25.16 -12.67
C ARG A 282 24.97 -25.50 -12.33
N GLN A 283 25.69 -26.17 -13.23
CA GLN A 283 27.12 -26.49 -13.03
C GLN A 283 28.01 -25.24 -13.14
N ASN A 284 27.72 -24.31 -14.06
CA ASN A 284 28.48 -23.06 -14.18
C ASN A 284 28.35 -22.15 -12.95
N SER A 285 27.20 -22.15 -12.27
CA SER A 285 27.03 -21.34 -11.05
C SER A 285 27.92 -21.78 -9.88
N PHE A 286 28.40 -23.03 -9.87
CA PHE A 286 29.36 -23.50 -8.86
C PHE A 286 30.79 -23.07 -9.16
N GLN A 287 31.16 -22.86 -10.43
CA GLN A 287 32.52 -22.44 -10.80
C GLN A 287 32.79 -20.96 -10.53
N LEU A 288 31.81 -20.08 -10.75
CA LEU A 288 31.92 -18.64 -10.49
C LEU A 288 31.11 -18.23 -9.24
N ALA A 289 31.44 -18.83 -8.11
CA ALA A 289 30.93 -18.34 -6.83
C ALA A 289 31.62 -17.02 -6.45
N GLU A 290 30.92 -16.10 -5.78
CA GLU A 290 31.49 -14.80 -5.40
C GLU A 290 32.83 -14.92 -4.64
N HIS A 291 32.97 -15.97 -3.82
CA HIS A 291 34.18 -16.20 -3.03
C HIS A 291 35.40 -16.62 -3.87
N THR A 292 35.21 -17.22 -5.05
CA THR A 292 36.33 -17.64 -5.93
C THR A 292 36.83 -16.50 -6.81
N MET A 293 36.05 -15.41 -6.96
CA MET A 293 36.42 -14.29 -7.82
C MET A 293 37.49 -13.38 -7.18
N THR A 294 38.45 -12.95 -8.00
CA THR A 294 39.48 -11.98 -7.61
C THR A 294 38.86 -10.59 -7.35
N ARG A 295 39.59 -9.71 -6.63
CA ARG A 295 39.11 -8.36 -6.30
C ARG A 295 38.80 -7.53 -7.57
N GLU A 296 39.57 -7.71 -8.62
CA GLU A 296 39.38 -7.04 -9.91
C GLU A 296 38.13 -7.54 -10.63
N GLN A 297 37.95 -8.86 -10.70
CA GLN A 297 36.75 -9.49 -11.24
C GLN A 297 35.49 -8.99 -10.52
N ARG A 298 35.50 -8.93 -9.18
CA ARG A 298 34.36 -8.38 -8.40
C ARG A 298 34.06 -6.92 -8.75
N ARG A 299 35.08 -6.09 -9.02
CA ARG A 299 34.89 -4.70 -9.44
C ARG A 299 34.27 -4.62 -10.83
N ILE A 300 34.70 -5.46 -11.76
CA ILE A 300 34.12 -5.57 -13.12
C ILE A 300 32.66 -5.99 -13.03
N VAL A 301 32.33 -7.01 -12.24
CA VAL A 301 30.95 -7.49 -12.06
C VAL A 301 30.05 -6.40 -11.47
N ARG A 302 30.48 -5.67 -10.43
CA ARG A 302 29.69 -4.57 -9.86
C ARG A 302 29.47 -3.43 -10.85
N SER A 303 30.50 -3.08 -11.63
CA SER A 303 30.39 -2.06 -12.68
C SER A 303 29.41 -2.50 -13.79
N ALA A 304 29.43 -3.78 -14.15
CA ALA A 304 28.53 -4.35 -15.15
C ALA A 304 27.09 -4.50 -14.64
N ALA A 305 26.88 -4.87 -13.37
CA ALA A 305 25.55 -5.05 -12.79
C ALA A 305 24.68 -3.78 -12.85
N GLY A 306 25.26 -2.59 -12.74
CA GLY A 306 24.54 -1.33 -12.91
C GLY A 306 24.15 -1.02 -14.37
N LYS A 307 24.86 -1.60 -15.35
CA LYS A 307 24.67 -1.35 -16.79
C LYS A 307 23.81 -2.42 -17.47
N ILE A 308 23.96 -3.68 -17.06
CA ILE A 308 23.27 -4.82 -17.66
C ILE A 308 21.95 -5.04 -16.93
N ARG A 309 20.86 -4.52 -17.51
CA ARG A 309 19.51 -4.72 -17.00
C ARG A 309 18.84 -5.88 -17.74
N ILE A 310 18.78 -7.04 -17.08
CA ILE A 310 18.32 -8.29 -17.69
C ILE A 310 16.83 -8.24 -18.04
N TYR A 311 16.01 -7.62 -17.19
CA TYR A 311 14.55 -7.54 -17.35
C TYR A 311 14.04 -6.16 -17.82
N ASP A 312 14.93 -5.25 -18.25
CA ASP A 312 14.49 -3.95 -18.76
C ASP A 312 14.02 -4.07 -20.22
N LEU A 313 12.70 -4.11 -20.41
CA LEU A 313 12.04 -4.06 -21.73
C LEU A 313 11.76 -2.62 -22.19
N GLY A 314 12.11 -1.63 -21.36
CA GLY A 314 11.73 -0.22 -21.50
C GLY A 314 10.47 0.12 -20.70
N TRP A 315 10.43 1.34 -20.16
CA TRP A 315 9.43 1.76 -19.17
C TRP A 315 7.98 1.38 -19.52
N LYS A 316 7.48 1.69 -20.72
CA LYS A 316 6.11 1.33 -21.11
C LYS A 316 5.84 -0.18 -21.02
N ARG A 317 6.78 -1.02 -21.47
CA ARG A 317 6.62 -2.47 -21.47
C ARG A 317 6.76 -3.04 -20.06
N ASN A 318 7.69 -2.52 -19.25
CA ASN A 318 7.86 -2.92 -17.86
C ASN A 318 6.56 -2.71 -17.05
N TRP A 319 5.89 -1.56 -17.25
CA TRP A 319 4.60 -1.27 -16.60
C TRP A 319 3.47 -2.18 -17.11
N VAL A 320 3.39 -2.42 -18.42
CA VAL A 320 2.40 -3.32 -19.01
C VAL A 320 2.59 -4.76 -18.48
N GLU A 321 3.82 -5.21 -18.33
CA GLU A 321 4.14 -6.53 -17.80
C GLU A 321 3.76 -6.68 -16.32
N LEU A 322 4.13 -5.69 -15.49
CA LEU A 322 3.83 -5.73 -14.06
C LEU A 322 2.33 -5.75 -13.77
N TYR A 323 1.58 -4.89 -14.46
CA TYR A 323 0.16 -4.70 -14.19
C TYR A 323 -0.75 -5.56 -15.07
N ALA A 324 -0.18 -6.30 -16.03
CA ALA A 324 -0.92 -6.99 -17.09
C ALA A 324 -1.96 -6.07 -17.79
N ALA A 325 -1.73 -4.76 -17.76
CA ALA A 325 -2.71 -3.76 -18.14
C ALA A 325 -2.85 -3.73 -19.66
N ARG A 326 -4.08 -3.92 -20.16
CA ARG A 326 -4.34 -3.79 -21.59
C ARG A 326 -4.43 -2.30 -21.95
N PRO A 327 -3.81 -1.84 -23.05
CA PRO A 327 -3.86 -0.43 -23.45
C PRO A 327 -5.29 0.10 -23.57
N GLU A 328 -6.24 -0.75 -23.99
CA GLU A 328 -7.64 -0.40 -24.21
C GLU A 328 -8.46 -0.25 -22.92
N ARG A 329 -8.00 -0.77 -21.79
CA ARG A 329 -8.74 -0.75 -20.50
C ARG A 329 -7.94 -0.17 -19.35
N TYR A 330 -6.93 0.64 -19.66
CA TYR A 330 -5.96 1.13 -18.68
C TYR A 330 -6.58 1.68 -17.39
N PHE A 331 -7.67 2.47 -17.48
CA PHE A 331 -8.33 3.03 -16.31
C PHE A 331 -9.10 2.00 -15.45
N LEU A 332 -9.80 1.05 -16.09
CA LEU A 332 -10.54 0.00 -15.37
C LEU A 332 -9.59 -1.02 -14.76
N ASP A 333 -8.54 -1.39 -15.47
CA ASP A 333 -7.50 -2.27 -14.95
C ASP A 333 -6.80 -1.60 -13.75
N TRP A 334 -6.53 -0.29 -13.80
CA TRP A 334 -5.98 0.45 -12.64
C TRP A 334 -6.92 0.43 -11.43
N LEU A 335 -8.22 0.60 -11.63
CA LEU A 335 -9.21 0.46 -10.56
C LEU A 335 -9.25 -0.96 -10.00
N GLU A 336 -9.20 -1.98 -10.86
CA GLU A 336 -9.16 -3.39 -10.45
C GLU A 336 -7.85 -3.71 -9.69
N ILE A 337 -6.72 -3.15 -10.13
CA ILE A 337 -5.43 -3.25 -9.45
C ILE A 337 -5.49 -2.62 -8.07
N PHE A 338 -6.03 -1.40 -7.99
CA PHE A 338 -6.16 -0.67 -6.75
C PHE A 338 -7.08 -1.39 -5.75
N TRP A 339 -8.18 -1.99 -6.23
CA TRP A 339 -9.22 -2.55 -5.36
C TRP A 339 -9.05 -4.04 -5.06
N TRP A 340 -8.43 -4.80 -5.98
CA TRP A 340 -8.29 -6.26 -5.89
C TRP A 340 -6.83 -6.74 -5.90
N GLY A 341 -5.86 -5.82 -5.88
CA GLY A 341 -4.42 -6.15 -5.94
C GLY A 341 -3.93 -6.58 -7.31
N GLY A 342 -4.77 -6.44 -8.34
CA GLY A 342 -4.47 -6.74 -9.74
C GLY A 342 -4.80 -8.17 -10.14
N ARG A 343 -5.11 -8.36 -11.42
CA ARG A 343 -5.14 -9.70 -12.01
C ARG A 343 -3.71 -10.19 -12.07
N GLY A 344 -3.40 -11.23 -11.31
CA GLY A 344 -2.09 -11.89 -11.33
C GLY A 344 -1.59 -12.01 -12.78
N THR A 345 -0.33 -11.65 -13.00
CA THR A 345 0.22 -11.54 -14.35
C THR A 345 -0.03 -12.84 -15.12
N SER A 346 -0.41 -12.73 -16.40
CA SER A 346 -0.59 -13.90 -17.28
C SER A 346 0.72 -14.66 -17.56
N GLY A 347 1.81 -14.29 -16.88
CA GLY A 347 3.05 -15.03 -16.92
C GLY A 347 2.89 -16.38 -16.22
N ASN A 348 3.54 -17.39 -16.76
CA ASN A 348 3.66 -18.72 -16.16
C ASN A 348 4.41 -18.73 -14.79
N GLY A 349 4.69 -17.57 -14.20
CA GLY A 349 5.46 -17.38 -12.96
C GLY A 349 6.90 -17.90 -13.01
N ARG A 350 7.36 -18.39 -14.18
CA ARG A 350 8.63 -19.11 -14.33
C ARG A 350 9.56 -18.45 -15.34
N SER A 351 9.01 -17.79 -16.36
CA SER A 351 9.80 -17.08 -17.37
C SER A 351 9.36 -15.63 -17.45
N PHE A 352 10.28 -14.72 -17.16
CA PHE A 352 10.12 -13.31 -17.47
C PHE A 352 10.75 -13.02 -18.83
N PRO A 353 10.10 -12.25 -19.72
CA PRO A 353 10.71 -11.73 -20.94
C PRO A 353 12.04 -11.03 -20.61
N ARG A 354 13.08 -11.37 -21.38
CA ARG A 354 14.42 -10.82 -21.19
C ARG A 354 14.68 -9.70 -22.19
N ASN A 355 15.45 -8.72 -21.76
CA ASN A 355 15.98 -7.69 -22.63
C ASN A 355 16.84 -8.34 -23.74
N PRO A 356 16.51 -8.18 -25.04
CA PRO A 356 17.26 -8.81 -26.12
C PRO A 356 18.71 -8.31 -26.20
N LYS A 357 19.00 -7.10 -25.68
CA LYS A 357 20.36 -6.55 -25.64
C LYS A 357 21.22 -7.15 -24.52
N ALA A 358 20.60 -7.73 -23.49
CA ALA A 358 21.32 -8.25 -22.34
C ALA A 358 22.24 -9.42 -22.70
N GLY A 359 21.84 -10.27 -23.67
CA GLY A 359 22.65 -11.41 -24.11
C GLY A 359 24.05 -11.00 -24.58
N HIS A 360 24.13 -10.06 -25.52
CA HIS A 360 25.41 -9.55 -26.01
C HIS A 360 26.25 -8.88 -24.91
N MET A 361 25.62 -8.19 -23.96
CA MET A 361 26.35 -7.57 -22.85
C MET A 361 26.91 -8.60 -21.85
N LEU A 362 26.16 -9.67 -21.59
CA LEU A 362 26.60 -10.80 -20.76
C LEU A 362 27.76 -11.54 -21.40
N GLU A 363 27.73 -11.70 -22.72
CA GLU A 363 28.83 -12.32 -23.47
C GLU A 363 30.10 -11.48 -23.43
N ARG A 364 29.99 -10.16 -23.65
CA ARG A 364 31.12 -9.24 -23.47
C ARG A 364 31.67 -9.27 -22.05
N LEU A 365 30.80 -9.34 -21.04
CA LEU A 365 31.23 -9.45 -19.65
C LEU A 365 31.98 -10.77 -19.39
N ARG A 366 31.50 -11.88 -19.97
CA ARG A 366 32.17 -13.18 -19.88
C ARG A 366 33.59 -13.09 -20.44
N GLU A 367 33.75 -12.53 -21.63
CA GLU A 367 35.06 -12.34 -22.27
C GLU A 367 36.01 -11.48 -21.40
N HIS A 368 35.50 -10.44 -20.74
CA HIS A 368 36.31 -9.63 -19.82
C HIS A 368 36.72 -10.39 -18.56
N LEU A 369 35.86 -11.26 -18.04
CA LEU A 369 36.17 -12.08 -16.88
C LEU A 369 37.23 -13.14 -17.21
N ASP A 370 37.09 -13.81 -18.35
CA ASP A 370 38.04 -14.82 -18.84
C ASP A 370 39.40 -14.19 -19.23
N GLY A 371 39.43 -12.94 -19.68
CA GLY A 371 40.68 -12.22 -19.96
C GLY A 371 41.44 -11.71 -18.73
N THR A 372 40.84 -11.81 -17.53
CA THR A 372 41.44 -11.35 -16.26
C THR A 372 41.85 -12.50 -15.33
N SER A 373 41.54 -13.75 -15.70
CA SER A 373 42.04 -14.96 -15.04
C SER A 373 43.40 -15.35 -15.60
#